data_AF-A0A829W446-F1
#
_entry.id   AF-A0A829W446-F1
#
_cell.length_a   1.000
_cell.length_b   1.000
_cell.length_c   1.000
_cell.angle_alpha   90.00
_cell.angle_beta   90.00
_cell.angle_gamma   90.00
#
_symmetry.space_group_name_H-M   'P 1'
#
loop_
_entity.id
_entity.type
_entity.pdbx_description
1 polymer ?
#
loop_
_entity_poly.entity_id
_entity_poly.type
_entity_poly.pdbx_seq_one_letter_code
_entity_poly.pdbx_strand_id
1 'polypeptide(L)'
;MKDIINFLEANVNGKTLYTKELIYKLEDGALQGVYSDQISFSNLKYSQSGFQLDMFIVSNEKIWLMGPNGQREKLRKDFSAVSLFRFELAQRKSTNAVTGCFRFISASGKQVAAEAIISGIYDIRIEDDVLKFYENQALYRDQPIQGESFKPVAFQAEHRFYSKDGKLHYEYDGKCFDVDTKTMQRFNSPDIFPPFISVEK
;
A
#
# COMPACT_ATOMS: atom_id res chain seq x y z
N MET A 1 -2.29 9.87 20.68
CA MET A 1 -3.28 10.25 19.64
C MET A 1 -3.11 11.69 19.21
N LYS A 2 -3.09 12.68 20.13
CA LYS A 2 -2.89 14.10 19.78
C LYS A 2 -1.64 14.33 18.93
N ASP A 3 -0.50 13.76 19.31
CA ASP A 3 0.76 13.94 18.57
C ASP A 3 0.72 13.33 17.16
N ILE A 4 0.01 12.19 17.00
CA ILE A 4 -0.23 11.58 15.69
C ILE A 4 -1.07 12.52 14.81
N ILE A 5 -2.15 13.09 15.35
CA ILE A 5 -2.99 14.04 14.62
C ILE A 5 -2.19 15.29 14.24
N ASN A 6 -1.44 15.88 15.17
CA ASN A 6 -0.59 17.03 14.91
C ASN A 6 0.44 16.74 13.80
N PHE A 7 1.06 15.57 13.84
CA PHE A 7 1.99 15.13 12.80
C PHE A 7 1.30 15.04 11.44
N LEU A 8 0.12 14.42 11.38
CA LEU A 8 -0.64 14.27 10.14
C LEU A 8 -1.09 15.63 9.60
N GLU A 9 -1.56 16.55 10.44
CA GLU A 9 -1.96 17.90 10.04
C GLU A 9 -0.78 18.70 9.46
N ALA A 10 0.36 18.70 10.17
CA ALA A 10 1.51 19.51 9.78
C ALA A 10 2.22 18.94 8.55
N ASN A 11 2.29 17.62 8.43
CA ASN A 11 3.20 16.98 7.47
C ASN A 11 2.51 16.21 6.35
N VAL A 12 1.30 15.66 6.55
CA VAL A 12 0.72 14.65 5.64
C VAL A 12 -0.56 15.13 4.93
N ASN A 13 -1.49 15.73 5.67
CA ASN A 13 -2.79 16.12 5.14
C ASN A 13 -2.65 17.20 4.05
N GLY A 14 -3.24 16.94 2.89
CA GLY A 14 -3.15 17.79 1.69
C GLY A 14 -1.90 17.56 0.84
N LYS A 15 -0.98 16.67 1.26
CA LYS A 15 0.25 16.40 0.49
C LYS A 15 0.02 15.40 -0.63
N THR A 16 0.80 15.58 -1.70
CA THR A 16 0.87 14.67 -2.83
C THR A 16 2.31 14.25 -3.06
N LEU A 17 2.54 12.95 -3.13
CA LEU A 17 3.84 12.32 -3.29
C LEU A 17 3.86 11.49 -4.57
N TYR A 18 5.07 11.23 -5.05
CA TYR A 18 5.31 10.52 -6.30
C TYR A 18 6.31 9.39 -6.07
N THR A 19 5.97 8.19 -6.52
CA THR A 19 6.93 7.08 -6.59
C THR A 19 7.61 7.14 -7.95
N LYS A 20 8.95 7.15 -7.92
CA LYS A 20 9.74 6.97 -9.15
C LYS A 20 9.46 5.58 -9.72
N GLU A 21 9.64 5.42 -11.03
CA GLU A 21 9.46 4.14 -11.69
C GLU A 21 10.22 3.03 -10.95
N LEU A 22 9.46 2.05 -10.45
CA LEU A 22 9.92 0.92 -9.69
C LEU A 22 9.81 -0.33 -10.55
N ILE A 23 10.92 -1.06 -10.67
CA ILE A 23 10.99 -2.30 -11.41
C ILE A 23 11.03 -3.46 -10.41
N TYR A 24 10.11 -4.40 -10.55
CA TYR A 24 10.06 -5.61 -9.74
C TYR A 24 9.88 -6.85 -10.63
N LYS A 25 10.21 -8.02 -10.09
CA LYS A 25 10.13 -9.31 -10.78
C LYS A 25 9.03 -10.15 -10.14
N LEU A 26 8.29 -10.88 -10.96
CA LEU A 26 7.34 -11.91 -10.50
C LEU A 26 7.75 -13.25 -11.11
N GLU A 27 7.36 -14.35 -10.45
CA GLU A 27 7.57 -15.72 -10.93
C GLU A 27 9.02 -16.00 -11.35
N ASP A 28 9.95 -15.82 -10.41
CA ASP A 28 11.39 -16.07 -10.62
C ASP A 28 11.99 -15.30 -11.81
N GLY A 29 11.37 -14.18 -12.21
CA GLY A 29 11.85 -13.29 -13.26
C GLY A 29 11.25 -13.53 -14.64
N ALA A 30 10.28 -14.44 -14.78
CA ALA A 30 9.55 -14.64 -16.03
C ALA A 30 8.69 -13.42 -16.41
N LEU A 31 8.27 -12.63 -15.41
CA LEU A 31 7.53 -11.38 -15.59
C LEU A 31 8.28 -10.20 -14.97
N GLN A 32 8.24 -9.05 -15.63
CA GLN A 32 8.74 -7.78 -15.10
C GLN A 32 7.59 -6.78 -14.95
N GLY A 33 7.38 -6.32 -13.72
CA GLY A 33 6.49 -5.22 -13.40
C GLY A 33 7.24 -3.88 -13.44
N VAL A 34 6.59 -2.87 -14.00
CA VAL A 34 7.02 -1.47 -13.97
C VAL A 34 5.88 -0.67 -13.34
N TYR A 35 6.14 -0.08 -12.19
CA TYR A 35 5.14 0.60 -11.39
C TYR A 35 5.54 2.04 -11.10
N SER A 36 4.58 2.96 -11.21
CA SER A 36 4.70 4.31 -10.67
C SER A 36 3.35 4.79 -10.18
N ASP A 37 3.37 5.64 -9.16
CA ASP A 37 2.15 6.20 -8.61
C ASP A 37 2.29 7.68 -8.24
N GLN A 38 1.13 8.28 -8.09
CA GLN A 38 0.93 9.51 -7.36
C GLN A 38 -0.01 9.22 -6.21
N ILE A 39 0.44 9.53 -4.99
CA ILE A 39 -0.33 9.30 -3.76
C ILE A 39 -0.67 10.65 -3.14
N SER A 40 -1.94 10.92 -2.91
CA SER A 40 -2.40 12.11 -2.19
C SER A 40 -3.08 11.71 -0.89
N PHE A 41 -2.69 12.35 0.21
CA PHE A 41 -3.34 12.18 1.51
C PHE A 41 -4.20 13.40 1.80
N SER A 42 -5.47 13.22 2.14
CA SER A 42 -6.37 14.34 2.40
C SER A 42 -7.55 13.97 3.28
N ASN A 43 -8.46 14.93 3.51
CA ASN A 43 -9.68 14.74 4.30
C ASN A 43 -9.43 14.24 5.72
N LEU A 44 -8.34 14.68 6.36
CA LEU A 44 -8.12 14.41 7.78
C LEU A 44 -9.30 14.97 8.59
N LYS A 45 -9.98 14.08 9.31
CA LYS A 45 -11.09 14.42 10.22
C LYS A 45 -10.85 13.69 11.53
N TYR A 46 -11.08 14.36 12.65
CA TYR A 46 -10.87 13.73 13.95
C TYR A 46 -11.87 14.21 15.00
N SER A 47 -11.98 13.43 16.06
CA SER A 47 -12.79 13.66 17.24
C SER A 47 -11.95 13.39 18.49
N GLN A 48 -12.58 13.43 19.67
CA GLN A 48 -11.91 13.06 20.92
C GLN A 48 -11.45 11.61 20.98
N SER A 49 -12.02 10.70 20.17
CA SER A 49 -11.77 9.26 20.28
C SER A 49 -11.07 8.65 19.08
N GLY A 50 -10.92 9.37 17.97
CA GLY A 50 -10.36 8.80 16.75
C GLY A 50 -10.28 9.78 15.59
N PHE A 51 -9.73 9.31 14.47
CA PHE A 51 -9.54 10.08 13.25
C PHE A 51 -9.69 9.22 11.99
N GLN A 52 -9.89 9.91 10.86
CA GLN A 52 -9.94 9.36 9.52
C GLN A 52 -9.00 10.14 8.61
N LEU A 53 -8.39 9.47 7.64
CA LEU A 53 -7.56 10.07 6.60
C LEU A 53 -7.80 9.32 5.28
N ASP A 54 -8.00 10.06 4.19
CA ASP A 54 -8.15 9.48 2.86
C ASP A 54 -6.79 9.40 2.16
N MET A 55 -6.58 8.31 1.43
CA MET A 55 -5.44 8.08 0.56
C MET A 55 -5.95 7.85 -0.86
N PHE A 56 -5.60 8.75 -1.76
CA PHE A 56 -5.90 8.67 -3.18
C PHE A 56 -4.65 8.19 -3.90
N ILE A 57 -4.77 7.16 -4.73
CA ILE A 57 -3.65 6.61 -5.50
C ILE A 57 -4.02 6.66 -6.98
N VAL A 58 -3.24 7.38 -7.77
CA VAL A 58 -3.20 7.23 -9.23
C VAL A 58 -2.09 6.24 -9.54
N SER A 59 -2.45 5.00 -9.82
CA SER A 59 -1.50 3.92 -10.12
C SER A 59 -1.32 3.78 -11.62
N ASN A 60 -0.07 3.62 -12.05
CA ASN A 60 0.28 3.19 -13.40
C ASN A 60 1.15 1.93 -13.31
N GLU A 61 0.71 0.86 -13.97
CA GLU A 61 1.42 -0.41 -13.95
C GLU A 61 1.50 -1.02 -15.34
N LYS A 62 2.70 -1.48 -15.70
CA LYS A 62 2.93 -2.30 -16.88
C LYS A 62 3.56 -3.62 -16.49
N ILE A 63 3.03 -4.73 -17.00
CA ILE A 63 3.63 -6.06 -16.81
C ILE A 63 4.07 -6.59 -18.17
N TRP A 64 5.33 -7.00 -18.23
CA TRP A 64 5.96 -7.56 -19.43
C TRP A 64 6.30 -9.02 -19.22
N LEU A 65 6.07 -9.82 -20.27
CA LEU A 65 6.68 -11.14 -20.39
C LEU A 65 8.16 -10.97 -20.76
N MET A 66 9.03 -11.65 -20.02
CA MET A 66 10.47 -11.62 -20.23
C MET A 66 10.90 -12.81 -21.08
N GLY A 67 11.73 -12.54 -22.09
CA GLY A 67 12.33 -13.57 -22.94
C GLY A 67 13.54 -14.24 -22.29
N PRO A 68 14.06 -15.33 -22.89
CA PRO A 68 15.22 -16.06 -22.38
C PRO A 68 16.49 -15.20 -22.17
N ASN A 69 16.60 -14.10 -22.92
CA ASN A 69 17.73 -13.17 -22.85
C ASN A 69 17.50 -11.99 -21.88
N GLY A 70 16.41 -12.01 -21.10
CA GLY A 70 16.06 -10.92 -20.18
C GLY A 70 15.50 -9.66 -20.86
N GLN A 71 15.10 -9.76 -22.13
CA GLN A 71 14.46 -8.69 -22.88
C GLN A 71 12.93 -8.73 -22.75
N ARG A 72 12.27 -7.57 -22.78
CA ARG A 72 10.80 -7.48 -22.79
C ARG A 72 10.27 -7.98 -24.13
N GLU A 73 9.47 -9.05 -24.13
CA GLU A 73 8.94 -9.63 -25.37
C GLU A 73 7.51 -9.18 -25.66
N LYS A 74 6.63 -9.21 -24.64
CA LYS A 74 5.20 -8.91 -24.81
C LYS A 74 4.64 -8.14 -23.63
N LEU A 75 3.94 -7.04 -23.92
CA LEU A 75 3.15 -6.32 -22.92
C LEU A 75 1.91 -7.16 -22.58
N ARG A 76 1.78 -7.51 -21.30
CA ARG A 76 0.67 -8.32 -20.76
C ARG A 76 -0.39 -7.47 -20.08
N LYS A 77 0.03 -6.38 -19.44
CA LYS A 77 -0.85 -5.46 -18.73
C LYS A 77 -0.38 -4.03 -18.99
N ASP A 78 -1.30 -3.14 -19.31
CA ASP A 78 -1.12 -1.69 -19.28
C ASP A 78 -2.30 -1.11 -18.52
N PHE A 79 -2.05 -0.68 -17.28
CA PHE A 79 -3.08 -0.33 -16.33
C PHE A 79 -2.85 1.08 -15.81
N SER A 80 -3.92 1.87 -15.83
CA SER A 80 -3.99 3.15 -15.15
C SER A 80 -5.34 3.27 -14.45
N ALA A 81 -5.33 3.54 -13.15
CA ALA A 81 -6.56 3.75 -12.39
C ALA A 81 -6.34 4.66 -11.18
N VAL A 82 -7.43 5.28 -10.77
CA VAL A 82 -7.52 6.00 -9.49
C VAL A 82 -8.18 5.07 -8.49
N SER A 83 -7.62 4.97 -7.29
CA SER A 83 -8.20 4.25 -6.15
C SER A 83 -8.28 5.18 -4.94
N LEU A 84 -9.37 5.05 -4.17
CA LEU A 84 -9.57 5.73 -2.90
C LEU A 84 -9.57 4.70 -1.78
N PHE A 85 -8.73 4.95 -0.79
CA PHE A 85 -8.69 4.21 0.46
C PHE A 85 -8.90 5.15 1.64
N ARG A 86 -9.33 4.59 2.77
CA ARG A 86 -9.52 5.35 4.01
C ARG A 86 -8.90 4.62 5.20
N PHE A 87 -8.13 5.37 5.97
CA PHE A 87 -7.79 5.04 7.34
C PHE A 87 -8.95 5.43 8.26
N GLU A 88 -9.39 4.52 9.14
CA GLU A 88 -10.37 4.78 10.19
C GLU A 88 -9.82 4.25 11.51
N LEU A 89 -9.38 5.16 12.38
CA LEU A 89 -8.55 4.85 13.55
C LEU A 89 -9.17 5.42 14.83
N ALA A 90 -9.03 4.68 15.93
CA ALA A 90 -9.54 5.11 17.23
C ALA A 90 -8.60 4.73 18.36
N GLN A 91 -8.59 5.55 19.42
CA GLN A 91 -7.89 5.25 20.65
C GLN A 91 -8.66 4.18 21.44
N ARG A 92 -7.95 3.17 21.93
CA ARG A 92 -8.52 2.10 22.75
C ARG A 92 -8.55 2.53 24.22
N LYS A 93 -9.72 2.44 24.84
CA LYS A 93 -9.90 2.75 26.29
C LYS A 93 -9.10 1.81 27.20
N SER A 94 -8.84 0.58 26.76
CA SER A 94 -8.14 -0.45 27.54
C SER A 94 -6.63 -0.27 27.58
N THR A 95 -6.03 0.25 26.50
CA THR A 95 -4.56 0.29 26.34
C THR A 95 -4.02 1.66 25.96
N ASN A 96 -4.88 2.63 25.67
CA ASN A 96 -4.56 3.94 25.08
C ASN A 96 -3.87 3.89 23.71
N ALA A 97 -3.66 2.70 23.14
CA ALA A 97 -3.13 2.53 21.80
C ALA A 97 -4.12 3.03 20.74
N VAL A 98 -3.60 3.51 19.61
CA VAL A 98 -4.41 3.84 18.42
C VAL A 98 -4.37 2.65 17.47
N THR A 99 -5.54 2.15 17.09
CA THR A 99 -5.68 1.05 16.11
C THR A 99 -6.97 1.24 15.32
N GLY A 100 -7.12 0.52 14.21
CA GLY A 100 -8.34 0.55 13.42
C GLY A 100 -8.15 -0.15 12.09
N CYS A 101 -8.66 0.42 11.00
CA CYS A 101 -8.57 -0.19 9.69
C CYS A 101 -8.11 0.76 8.59
N PHE A 102 -7.57 0.17 7.54
CA PHE A 102 -7.36 0.76 6.24
C PHE A 102 -8.23 -0.03 5.25
N ARG A 103 -9.06 0.65 4.46
CA ARG A 103 -9.96 -0.05 3.54
C ARG A 103 -10.13 0.66 2.21
N PHE A 104 -10.41 -0.14 1.21
CA PHE A 104 -10.85 0.31 -0.10
C PHE A 104 -12.22 0.99 -0.04
N ILE A 105 -12.38 2.10 -0.77
CA ILE A 105 -13.64 2.84 -0.92
C ILE A 105 -14.16 2.71 -2.35
N SER A 106 -13.34 3.03 -3.34
CA SER A 106 -13.72 3.01 -4.75
C SER A 106 -12.49 3.04 -5.66
N ALA A 107 -12.68 2.65 -6.92
CA ALA A 107 -11.69 2.85 -7.98
C ALA A 107 -12.34 3.13 -9.34
N SER A 108 -11.58 3.72 -10.25
CA SER A 108 -12.03 4.03 -11.62
C SER A 108 -11.72 2.95 -12.65
N GLY A 109 -10.83 2.00 -12.32
CA GLY A 109 -10.38 0.95 -13.23
C GLY A 109 -11.31 -0.25 -13.28
N LYS A 110 -11.20 -1.06 -14.34
CA LYS A 110 -11.74 -2.42 -14.38
C LYS A 110 -10.68 -3.38 -13.85
N GLN A 111 -11.06 -4.36 -13.02
CA GLN A 111 -10.16 -5.40 -12.50
C GLN A 111 -8.98 -4.80 -11.72
N VAL A 112 -9.27 -3.89 -10.79
CA VAL A 112 -8.23 -3.29 -9.95
C VAL A 112 -7.72 -4.35 -8.96
N ALA A 113 -6.41 -4.63 -8.99
CA ALA A 113 -5.80 -5.69 -8.17
C ALA A 113 -5.90 -5.47 -6.65
N ALA A 114 -6.39 -4.32 -6.22
CA ALA A 114 -6.58 -3.91 -4.83
C ALA A 114 -8.07 -3.70 -4.49
N GLU A 115 -8.98 -4.34 -5.22
CA GLU A 115 -10.42 -4.32 -4.94
C GLU A 115 -10.74 -4.94 -3.59
N ALA A 116 -11.68 -4.32 -2.88
CA ALA A 116 -12.23 -4.80 -1.60
C ALA A 116 -11.19 -5.07 -0.50
N ILE A 117 -10.01 -4.42 -0.55
CA ILE A 117 -9.01 -4.53 0.52
C ILE A 117 -9.58 -4.00 1.83
N ILE A 118 -9.36 -4.76 2.90
CA ILE A 118 -9.55 -4.36 4.29
C ILE A 118 -8.34 -4.85 5.07
N SER A 119 -7.71 -3.96 5.82
CA SER A 119 -6.53 -4.25 6.61
C SER A 119 -6.68 -3.71 8.02
N GLY A 120 -6.17 -4.45 8.99
CA GLY A 120 -6.01 -3.96 10.36
C GLY A 120 -4.79 -3.06 10.46
N ILE A 121 -4.95 -1.91 11.10
CA ILE A 121 -3.86 -0.97 11.40
C ILE A 121 -3.60 -0.95 12.89
N TYR A 122 -2.34 -1.12 13.28
CA TYR A 122 -1.95 -1.21 14.68
C TYR A 122 -0.55 -0.66 14.94
N ASP A 123 -0.25 -0.48 16.23
CA ASP A 123 1.07 -0.07 16.73
C ASP A 123 1.55 1.26 16.10
N ILE A 124 0.64 2.23 16.07
CA ILE A 124 0.90 3.56 15.55
C ILE A 124 1.71 4.35 16.57
N ARG A 125 2.91 4.79 16.18
CA ARG A 125 3.84 5.53 17.04
C ARG A 125 4.65 6.54 16.26
N ILE A 126 5.16 7.53 16.97
CA ILE A 126 6.15 8.48 16.45
C ILE A 126 7.46 8.18 17.18
N GLU A 127 8.51 7.92 16.42
CA GLU A 127 9.87 7.67 16.91
C GLU A 127 10.84 8.45 16.03
N ASP A 128 11.69 9.28 16.62
CA ASP A 128 12.70 10.08 15.90
C ASP A 128 12.10 10.88 14.73
N ASP A 129 10.97 11.55 14.97
CA ASP A 129 10.18 12.31 13.98
C ASP A 129 9.65 11.48 12.78
N VAL A 130 9.59 10.15 12.94
CA VAL A 130 9.00 9.23 11.97
C VAL A 130 7.69 8.67 12.53
N LEU A 131 6.57 8.91 11.85
CA LEU A 131 5.31 8.24 12.13
C LEU A 131 5.34 6.84 11.50
N LYS A 132 5.27 5.80 12.32
CA LYS A 132 5.29 4.39 11.92
C LYS A 132 4.01 3.67 12.32
N PHE A 133 3.58 2.70 11.54
CA PHE A 133 2.52 1.77 11.90
C PHE A 133 2.57 0.50 11.05
N TYR A 134 1.90 -0.56 11.52
CA TYR A 134 1.78 -1.79 10.77
C TYR A 134 0.39 -1.96 10.16
N GLU A 135 0.38 -2.51 8.96
CA GLU A 135 -0.79 -3.00 8.25
C GLU A 135 -0.79 -4.53 8.22
N ASN A 136 -1.96 -5.12 8.44
CA ASN A 136 -2.20 -6.54 8.28
C ASN A 136 -3.49 -6.78 7.50
N GLN A 137 -3.39 -7.13 6.22
CA GLN A 137 -4.55 -7.33 5.35
C GLN A 137 -5.41 -8.49 5.85
N ALA A 138 -6.71 -8.28 6.07
CA ALA A 138 -7.59 -9.28 6.69
C ALA A 138 -7.94 -10.44 5.74
N LEU A 139 -8.11 -10.13 4.45
CA LEU A 139 -8.48 -11.08 3.39
C LEU A 139 -7.36 -11.18 2.35
N TYR A 140 -7.63 -11.85 1.23
CA TYR A 140 -6.72 -11.90 0.08
C TYR A 140 -7.16 -10.95 -1.03
N ARG A 141 -6.26 -10.70 -1.97
CA ARG A 141 -6.49 -10.07 -3.26
C ARG A 141 -5.85 -10.92 -4.35
N ASP A 142 -6.24 -10.70 -5.59
CA ASP A 142 -5.74 -11.47 -6.72
C ASP A 142 -4.46 -10.86 -7.30
N GLN A 143 -3.37 -11.64 -7.27
CA GLN A 143 -2.09 -11.29 -7.90
C GLN A 143 -1.98 -11.98 -9.26
N PRO A 144 -1.69 -11.26 -10.35
CA PRO A 144 -1.49 -11.86 -11.67
C PRO A 144 -0.27 -12.78 -11.70
N ILE A 145 -0.42 -13.91 -12.39
CA ILE A 145 0.61 -14.93 -12.67
C ILE A 145 0.61 -15.29 -14.16
N GLN A 146 1.53 -16.15 -14.60
CA GLN A 146 1.62 -16.61 -15.98
C GLN A 146 0.31 -17.23 -16.49
N GLY A 147 0.12 -17.19 -17.81
CA GLY A 147 -1.05 -17.77 -18.46
C GLY A 147 -2.36 -17.02 -18.22
N GLU A 148 -2.31 -15.70 -17.94
CA GLU A 148 -3.50 -14.87 -17.68
C GLU A 148 -4.33 -15.37 -16.49
N SER A 149 -3.64 -16.00 -15.52
CA SER A 149 -4.22 -16.54 -14.30
C SER A 149 -3.91 -15.65 -13.10
N PHE A 150 -4.51 -15.97 -11.95
CA PHE A 150 -4.33 -15.24 -10.70
C PHE A 150 -4.07 -16.19 -9.54
N LYS A 151 -3.34 -15.70 -8.53
CA LYS A 151 -3.20 -16.37 -7.25
C LYS A 151 -3.68 -15.47 -6.09
N PRO A 152 -4.28 -16.05 -5.05
CA PRO A 152 -4.72 -15.32 -3.86
C PRO A 152 -3.53 -14.95 -2.97
N VAL A 153 -3.37 -13.67 -2.67
CA VAL A 153 -2.30 -13.16 -1.81
C VAL A 153 -2.80 -12.17 -0.76
N ALA A 154 -2.08 -12.05 0.35
CA ALA A 154 -2.31 -11.04 1.37
C ALA A 154 -1.01 -10.38 1.79
N PHE A 155 -1.08 -9.11 2.23
CA PHE A 155 0.09 -8.34 2.62
C PHE A 155 0.12 -8.06 4.13
N GLN A 156 1.35 -8.03 4.65
CA GLN A 156 1.66 -7.35 5.90
C GLN A 156 2.71 -6.30 5.59
N ALA A 157 2.55 -5.10 6.13
CA ALA A 157 3.46 -4.00 5.80
C ALA A 157 3.77 -3.14 7.02
N GLU A 158 4.96 -2.53 7.00
CA GLU A 158 5.26 -1.36 7.80
C GLU A 158 5.11 -0.12 6.93
N HIS A 159 4.44 0.89 7.46
CA HIS A 159 4.31 2.20 6.84
C HIS A 159 5.14 3.20 7.62
N ARG A 160 5.80 4.10 6.91
CA ARG A 160 6.55 5.21 7.53
C ARG A 160 6.25 6.51 6.82
N PHE A 161 6.00 7.55 7.61
CA PHE A 161 5.99 8.94 7.15
C PHE A 161 7.10 9.69 7.86
N TYR A 162 7.95 10.38 7.09
CA TYR A 162 9.03 11.19 7.63
C TYR A 162 9.34 12.36 6.71
N SER A 163 9.91 13.43 7.26
CA SER A 163 10.43 14.54 6.47
C SER A 163 11.92 14.38 6.25
N LYS A 164 12.38 14.57 5.02
CA LYS A 164 13.80 14.61 4.67
C LYS A 164 14.01 15.73 3.67
N ASP A 165 15.01 16.58 3.94
CA ASP A 165 15.33 17.74 3.09
C ASP A 165 14.12 18.66 2.85
N GLY A 166 13.23 18.78 3.85
CA GLY A 166 12.01 19.60 3.78
C GLY A 166 10.86 18.99 2.98
N LYS A 167 10.98 17.75 2.53
CA LYS A 167 9.98 17.03 1.73
C LYS A 167 9.43 15.86 2.52
N LEU A 168 8.11 15.63 2.41
CA LEU A 168 7.50 14.43 2.96
C LEU A 168 7.92 13.20 2.15
N HIS A 169 8.32 12.15 2.86
CA HIS A 169 8.51 10.81 2.35
C HIS A 169 7.45 9.88 2.94
N TYR A 170 6.93 8.99 2.10
CA TYR A 170 6.11 7.87 2.50
C TYR A 170 6.78 6.57 2.04
N GLU A 171 6.98 5.65 2.96
CA GLU A 171 7.54 4.32 2.71
C GLU A 171 6.50 3.25 3.05
N TYR A 172 6.35 2.29 2.13
CA TYR A 172 5.57 1.07 2.31
C TYR A 172 6.50 -0.12 2.11
N ASP A 173 6.80 -0.82 3.20
CA ASP A 173 7.62 -2.03 3.19
C ASP A 173 6.70 -3.26 3.38
N GLY A 174 6.31 -3.86 2.26
CA GLY A 174 5.30 -4.91 2.21
C GLY A 174 5.87 -6.30 2.00
N LYS A 175 5.48 -7.24 2.88
CA LYS A 175 5.71 -8.68 2.71
C LYS A 175 4.46 -9.37 2.15
N CYS A 176 4.65 -10.11 1.07
CA CYS A 176 3.61 -10.90 0.42
C CYS A 176 3.49 -12.31 1.03
N PHE A 177 2.26 -12.79 1.12
CA PHE A 177 1.91 -14.14 1.54
C PHE A 177 0.92 -14.76 0.55
N ASP A 178 1.14 -16.02 0.18
CA ASP A 178 0.12 -16.80 -0.52
C ASP A 178 -0.97 -17.21 0.47
N VAL A 179 -2.22 -17.33 0.01
CA VAL A 179 -3.39 -17.60 0.87
C VAL A 179 -4.14 -18.86 0.42
N ASP A 180 -4.40 -19.78 1.34
CA ASP A 180 -5.37 -20.85 1.10
C ASP A 180 -6.79 -20.28 1.26
N THR A 181 -7.56 -20.22 0.17
CA THR A 181 -8.88 -19.60 0.14
C THR A 181 -9.97 -20.40 0.87
N LYS A 182 -9.70 -21.66 1.24
CA LYS A 182 -10.63 -22.48 2.03
C LYS A 182 -10.43 -22.29 3.53
N THR A 183 -9.17 -22.14 3.97
CA THR A 183 -8.81 -22.05 5.39
C THR A 183 -8.45 -20.63 5.84
N MET A 184 -8.20 -19.73 4.88
CA MET A 184 -7.68 -18.37 5.07
C MET A 184 -6.29 -18.32 5.73
N GLN A 185 -5.56 -19.43 5.74
CA GLN A 185 -4.20 -19.50 6.24
C GLN A 185 -3.21 -18.86 5.25
N ARG A 186 -2.14 -18.30 5.79
CA ARG A 186 -1.10 -17.62 5.03
C ARG A 186 0.19 -18.43 5.02
N PHE A 187 0.85 -18.42 3.87
CA PHE A 187 2.13 -19.07 3.64
C PHE A 187 3.12 -18.05 3.09
N ASN A 188 4.41 -18.23 3.37
CA ASN A 188 5.42 -17.34 2.78
C ASN A 188 5.34 -17.42 1.26
N SER A 189 5.15 -16.28 0.60
CA SER A 189 5.22 -16.21 -0.86
C SER A 189 6.68 -16.14 -1.30
N PRO A 190 7.05 -16.76 -2.44
CA PRO A 190 8.37 -16.54 -3.06
C PRO A 190 8.50 -15.14 -3.69
N ASP A 191 7.39 -14.43 -3.90
CA ASP A 191 7.41 -13.09 -4.49
C ASP A 191 8.00 -12.07 -3.51
N ILE A 192 9.00 -11.33 -3.98
CA ILE A 192 9.69 -10.29 -3.21
C ILE A 192 9.37 -8.93 -3.82
N PHE A 193 8.88 -8.03 -2.99
CA PHE A 193 8.60 -6.65 -3.36
C PHE A 193 9.62 -5.75 -2.66
N PRO A 194 10.30 -4.83 -3.37
CA PRO A 194 11.09 -3.82 -2.71
C PRO A 194 10.18 -2.82 -1.97
N PRO A 195 10.68 -2.12 -0.93
CA PRO A 195 9.94 -1.02 -0.33
C PRO A 195 9.56 0.02 -1.38
N PHE A 196 8.31 0.46 -1.34
CA PHE A 196 7.80 1.52 -2.20
C PHE A 196 8.02 2.84 -1.48
N ILE A 197 8.74 3.75 -2.13
CA ILE A 197 9.06 5.07 -1.57
C ILE A 197 8.46 6.15 -2.47
N SER A 198 7.52 6.90 -1.92
CA SER A 198 6.94 8.08 -2.55
C SER A 198 7.49 9.34 -1.89
N VAL A 199 7.81 10.35 -2.70
CA VAL A 199 8.39 11.61 -2.20
C VAL A 199 7.59 12.80 -2.69
N GLU A 200 7.36 13.77 -1.81
CA GLU A 200 6.82 15.08 -2.15
C GLU A 200 7.72 15.78 -3.19
N LYS A 201 7.11 16.54 -4.11
CA LYS A 201 7.87 17.24 -5.16
C LYS A 201 8.70 18.40 -4.63
#